data_AF-A0AAU2UUB0-F1
#
_entry.id   AF-A0AAU2UUB0-F1
#
_cell.length_a   1.000
_cell.length_b   1.000
_cell.length_c   1.000
_cell.angle_alpha   90.00
_cell.angle_beta   90.00
_cell.angle_gamma   90.00
#
_symmetry.space_group_name_H-M   'P 1'
#
loop_
_entity.id
_entity.type
_entity.pdbx_description
1 polymer ?
#
loop_
_entity_poly.entity_id
_entity_poly.type
_entity_poly.pdbx_seq_one_letter_code
_entity_poly.pdbx_strand_id
1 'polypeptide(L)'
;MTSNEPTAYPRFKRLITAHELYLFFSPTRDELAWVSDATDCDEHLLALLLMLKSYQRMGCFPKLEDVPEQVVEFVRRQVELPEGTLPVYQAEKTAKNHRGVIRKRVGVLYDQAQARRIAEQSIRKEAAAKNRPADLINIALEKVVEAGLELLAFSTFDAMASKVRREVNTATCDGIHGRISPAERAGLLRLLEEREADGTTLFNRLKKPAQGPSWSHFKRLTSRLEWVDGLGDTDVWMEGVASGKITDFAGEADAADVAELRDYKSVKRLALVACLVHKARMRVRDDLATMFCKRVATEIKKAKQELEEIRLAEREIVEALIGNYRTVLKLRNAAAAADAGYPDNEGLVIDWDLIESQFRHLMRVAVSVREGAISSSALLKRLRSGSKKNATYTAFREVGRVIRTVQLLRYLSDAPLRRRVTAATNKVESFNRFSQWIGFGNRGVIADNRPGRAGEGDEIQCPAHERGDFS
;
A
#
# COMPACT_ATOMS: atom_id res chain seq x y z
N MET A 1 14.08 -32.65 12.29
CA MET A 1 13.70 -31.86 11.11
C MET A 1 14.39 -30.51 11.25
N THR A 2 15.46 -30.28 10.50
CA THR A 2 16.14 -28.98 10.49
C THR A 2 15.21 -27.96 9.87
N SER A 3 14.84 -26.93 10.63
CA SER A 3 14.20 -25.73 10.08
C SER A 3 15.08 -25.21 8.93
N ASN A 4 14.56 -25.24 7.71
CA ASN A 4 15.19 -24.67 6.51
C ASN A 4 15.06 -23.13 6.47
N GLU A 5 14.48 -22.51 7.50
CA GLU A 5 14.38 -21.06 7.61
C GLU A 5 15.67 -20.47 8.20
N PRO A 6 16.22 -19.39 7.63
CA PRO A 6 17.45 -18.78 8.12
C PRO A 6 17.23 -18.16 9.51
N THR A 7 17.70 -18.83 10.54
CA THR A 7 17.82 -18.26 11.90
C THR A 7 19.13 -17.50 12.04
N ALA A 8 19.15 -16.44 12.83
CA ALA A 8 20.37 -15.73 13.23
C ALA A 8 21.22 -16.52 14.25
N TYR A 9 20.83 -17.77 14.57
CA TYR A 9 21.59 -18.61 15.48
C TYR A 9 23.00 -18.87 14.91
N PRO A 10 24.07 -18.58 15.69
CA PRO A 10 25.43 -18.72 15.22
C PRO A 10 25.80 -20.20 15.00
N ARG A 11 26.28 -20.52 13.81
CA ARG A 11 26.79 -21.85 13.43
C ARG A 11 28.02 -21.70 12.54
N PHE A 12 28.86 -22.72 12.50
CA PHE A 12 29.91 -22.80 11.49
C PHE A 12 29.29 -22.86 10.10
N LYS A 13 29.84 -22.06 9.19
CA LYS A 13 29.48 -22.13 7.78
C LYS A 13 30.04 -23.42 7.19
N ARG A 14 29.33 -24.01 6.23
CA ARG A 14 29.80 -25.20 5.49
C ARG A 14 31.12 -24.95 4.76
N LEU A 15 31.34 -23.71 4.33
CA LEU A 15 32.60 -23.23 3.75
C LEU A 15 33.00 -21.98 4.53
N ILE A 16 34.20 -21.99 5.11
CA ILE A 16 34.78 -20.84 5.81
C ILE A 16 35.88 -20.28 4.92
N THR A 17 35.79 -18.99 4.59
CA THR A 17 36.80 -18.35 3.74
C THR A 17 38.10 -18.13 4.53
N ALA A 18 39.24 -18.05 3.83
CA ALA A 18 40.52 -17.74 4.46
C ALA A 18 40.49 -16.40 5.22
N HIS A 19 39.75 -15.41 4.69
CA HIS A 19 39.54 -14.13 5.37
C HIS A 19 38.77 -14.28 6.69
N GLU A 20 37.71 -15.10 6.72
CA GLU A 20 36.96 -15.37 7.96
C GLU A 20 37.78 -16.16 8.99
N LEU A 21 38.59 -17.12 8.55
CA LEU A 21 39.52 -17.83 9.41
C LEU A 21 40.47 -16.83 10.09
N TYR A 22 41.08 -15.95 9.30
CA TYR A 22 41.99 -14.95 9.82
C TYR A 22 41.31 -13.95 10.77
N LEU A 23 40.13 -13.45 10.40
CA LEU A 23 39.43 -12.42 11.17
C LEU A 23 38.91 -12.93 12.52
N PHE A 24 38.38 -14.15 12.58
CA PHE A 24 37.68 -14.65 13.78
C PHE A 24 38.46 -15.68 14.58
N PHE A 25 39.42 -16.39 13.96
CA PHE A 25 40.10 -17.51 14.60
C PHE A 25 41.59 -17.29 14.84
N SER A 26 42.17 -16.17 14.42
CA SER A 26 43.56 -15.83 14.77
C SER A 26 43.68 -15.50 16.26
N PRO A 27 44.49 -16.24 17.04
CA PRO A 27 44.80 -15.88 18.42
C PRO A 27 45.63 -14.59 18.49
N THR A 28 45.26 -13.70 19.40
CA THR A 28 46.08 -12.54 19.76
C THR A 28 47.19 -12.96 20.72
N ARG A 29 48.26 -12.17 20.81
CA ARG A 29 49.37 -12.44 21.74
C ARG A 29 48.92 -12.53 23.20
N ASP A 30 47.97 -11.69 23.61
CA ASP A 30 47.39 -11.71 24.96
C ASP A 30 46.60 -13.01 25.23
N GLU A 31 45.83 -13.48 24.25
CA GLU A 31 45.11 -14.76 24.38
C GLU A 31 46.08 -15.95 24.43
N LEU A 32 47.17 -15.92 23.67
CA LEU A 32 48.19 -16.96 23.70
C LEU A 32 48.88 -17.03 25.06
N ALA A 33 49.35 -15.89 25.58
CA ALA A 33 49.96 -15.84 26.91
C ALA A 33 48.99 -16.36 27.98
N TRP A 34 47.72 -15.93 27.93
CA TRP A 34 46.69 -16.39 28.85
C TRP A 34 46.40 -17.90 28.76
N VAL A 35 46.36 -18.49 27.55
CA VAL A 35 46.15 -19.93 27.41
C VAL A 35 47.37 -20.70 27.90
N SER A 36 48.58 -20.28 27.54
CA SER A 36 49.82 -20.92 27.96
C SER A 36 49.96 -20.94 29.49
N ASP A 37 49.55 -19.87 30.18
CA ASP A 37 49.54 -19.84 31.65
C ASP A 37 48.47 -20.76 32.27
N ALA A 38 47.45 -21.15 31.50
CA ALA A 38 46.30 -21.94 31.95
C ALA A 38 46.40 -23.44 31.60
N THR A 39 47.38 -23.85 30.79
CA THR A 39 47.50 -25.23 30.28
C THR A 39 48.93 -25.71 30.25
N ASP A 40 49.18 -26.95 30.70
CA ASP A 40 50.52 -27.53 30.77
C ASP A 40 50.87 -28.48 29.60
N CYS A 41 49.99 -28.62 28.60
CA CYS A 41 50.23 -29.46 27.43
C CYS A 41 49.59 -28.92 26.15
N ASP A 42 50.18 -29.27 25.00
CA ASP A 42 49.81 -28.77 23.68
C ASP A 42 48.38 -29.11 23.27
N GLU A 43 47.89 -30.30 23.64
CA GLU A 43 46.51 -30.73 23.33
C GLU A 43 45.48 -29.86 24.07
N HIS A 44 45.75 -29.56 25.34
CA HIS A 44 44.89 -28.69 26.15
C HIS A 44 44.97 -27.23 25.72
N LEU A 45 46.16 -26.77 25.30
CA LEU A 45 46.37 -25.43 24.73
C LEU A 45 45.51 -25.26 23.46
N LEU A 46 45.62 -26.21 22.52
CA LEU A 46 44.84 -26.18 21.29
C LEU A 46 43.33 -26.25 21.57
N ALA A 47 42.91 -27.14 22.48
CA ALA A 47 41.51 -27.27 22.84
C ALA A 47 40.95 -26.00 23.52
N LEU A 48 41.71 -25.36 24.41
CA LEU A 48 41.30 -24.13 25.08
C LEU A 48 41.20 -22.95 24.10
N LEU A 49 42.16 -22.79 23.19
CA LEU A 49 42.12 -21.77 22.13
C LEU A 49 40.92 -21.98 21.20
N LEU A 50 40.71 -23.21 20.74
CA LEU A 50 39.58 -23.52 19.87
C LEU A 50 38.25 -23.23 20.56
N MET A 51 38.11 -23.57 21.85
CA MET A 51 36.90 -23.20 22.58
C MET A 51 36.75 -21.70 22.77
N LEU A 52 37.82 -20.96 23.09
CA LEU A 52 37.77 -19.51 23.23
C LEU A 52 37.32 -18.87 21.92
N LYS A 53 37.98 -19.20 20.79
CA LYS A 53 37.66 -18.64 19.47
C LYS A 53 36.27 -19.02 18.99
N SER A 54 35.89 -20.27 19.20
CA SER A 54 34.53 -20.73 18.91
C SER A 54 33.48 -19.97 19.74
N TYR A 55 33.76 -19.73 21.03
CA TYR A 55 32.86 -19.00 21.90
C TYR A 55 32.76 -17.52 21.52
N GLN A 56 33.87 -16.84 21.25
CA GLN A 56 33.89 -15.44 20.80
C GLN A 56 33.09 -15.27 19.50
N ARG A 57 33.12 -16.27 18.61
CA ARG A 57 32.37 -16.24 17.36
C ARG A 57 30.88 -16.56 17.54
N MET A 58 30.54 -17.48 18.44
CA MET A 58 29.19 -18.08 18.49
C MET A 58 28.41 -17.82 19.77
N GLY A 59 29.00 -17.28 20.83
CA GLY A 59 28.33 -17.06 22.13
C GLY A 59 27.88 -18.34 22.87
N CYS A 60 28.17 -19.53 22.32
CA CYS A 60 27.93 -20.82 22.93
C CYS A 60 29.13 -21.75 22.72
N PHE A 61 29.31 -22.73 23.61
CA PHE A 61 30.36 -23.73 23.48
C PHE A 61 29.92 -24.85 22.52
N PRO A 62 30.56 -25.00 21.34
CA PRO A 62 30.32 -26.18 20.51
C PRO A 62 30.95 -27.41 21.18
N LYS A 63 30.55 -28.60 20.75
CA LYS A 63 31.38 -29.77 21.01
C LYS A 63 32.61 -29.70 20.12
N LEU A 64 33.73 -30.27 20.57
CA LEU A 64 34.96 -30.31 19.79
C LEU A 64 34.78 -31.02 18.44
N GLU A 65 33.97 -32.07 18.39
CA GLU A 65 33.60 -32.80 17.17
C GLU A 65 32.83 -31.95 16.14
N ASP A 66 32.17 -30.88 16.59
CA ASP A 66 31.40 -29.98 15.72
C ASP A 66 32.27 -28.85 15.13
N VAL A 67 33.53 -28.70 15.59
CA VAL A 67 34.45 -27.67 15.09
C VAL A 67 35.05 -28.13 13.75
N PRO A 68 34.90 -27.37 12.66
CA PRO A 68 35.43 -27.77 11.36
C PRO A 68 36.94 -27.96 11.40
N GLU A 69 37.42 -29.02 10.74
CA GLU A 69 38.84 -29.34 10.65
C GLU A 69 39.68 -28.16 10.13
N GLN A 70 39.13 -27.37 9.20
CA GLN A 70 39.76 -26.14 8.70
C GLN A 70 40.09 -25.12 9.80
N VAL A 71 39.23 -25.01 10.81
CA VAL A 71 39.43 -24.11 11.97
C VAL A 71 40.49 -24.70 12.90
N VAL A 72 40.41 -26.01 13.16
CA VAL A 72 41.39 -26.75 13.98
C VAL A 72 42.79 -26.58 13.39
N GLU A 73 42.92 -26.85 12.09
CA GLU A 73 44.18 -26.75 11.34
C GLU A 73 44.72 -25.32 11.34
N PHE A 74 43.85 -24.34 11.10
CA PHE A 74 44.25 -22.95 11.06
C PHE A 74 44.81 -22.50 12.41
N VAL A 75 44.08 -22.72 13.52
CA VAL A 75 44.53 -22.32 14.86
C VAL A 75 45.83 -23.04 15.23
N ARG A 76 45.92 -24.35 14.96
CA ARG A 76 47.12 -25.15 15.22
C ARG A 76 48.37 -24.57 14.54
N ARG A 77 48.25 -24.19 13.26
CA ARG A 77 49.35 -23.56 12.51
C ARG A 77 49.69 -22.17 13.05
N GLN A 78 48.71 -21.39 13.49
CA GLN A 78 48.94 -20.06 14.07
C GLN A 78 49.75 -20.11 15.38
N VAL A 79 49.73 -21.26 16.08
CA VAL A 79 50.47 -21.46 17.33
C VAL A 79 51.66 -22.41 17.19
N GLU A 80 52.04 -22.75 15.95
CA GLU A 80 53.23 -23.55 15.64
C GLU A 80 53.26 -24.95 16.29
N LEU A 81 52.09 -25.54 16.52
CA LEU A 81 51.98 -26.89 17.08
C LEU A 81 52.20 -27.99 16.02
N PRO A 82 52.71 -29.18 16.41
CA PRO A 82 52.93 -30.30 15.50
C PRO A 82 51.69 -30.74 14.70
N GLU A 83 51.89 -31.24 13.47
CA GLU A 83 50.81 -31.70 12.57
C GLU A 83 49.97 -32.90 13.10
N GLY A 84 50.35 -33.49 14.23
CA GLY A 84 49.61 -34.57 14.90
C GLY A 84 48.83 -34.13 16.13
N THR A 85 48.98 -32.88 16.60
CA THR A 85 48.34 -32.44 17.85
C THR A 85 46.84 -32.32 17.66
N LEU A 86 46.09 -33.12 18.43
CA LEU A 86 44.63 -33.14 18.41
C LEU A 86 44.07 -32.40 19.63
N PRO A 87 42.97 -31.62 19.49
CA PRO A 87 42.34 -30.96 20.61
C PRO A 87 41.50 -31.96 21.41
N VAL A 88 42.12 -32.60 22.41
CA VAL A 88 41.47 -33.63 23.24
C VAL A 88 41.38 -33.13 24.68
N TYR A 89 40.21 -33.29 25.29
CA TYR A 89 40.07 -33.20 26.74
C TYR A 89 40.26 -34.58 27.35
N GLN A 90 41.35 -34.78 28.08
CA GLN A 90 41.65 -36.04 28.75
C GLN A 90 40.63 -36.38 29.86
N ALA A 91 39.93 -35.37 30.40
CA ALA A 91 38.88 -35.55 31.41
C ALA A 91 37.78 -34.48 31.28
N GLU A 92 36.53 -34.84 31.60
CA GLU A 92 35.40 -33.89 31.65
C GLU A 92 35.65 -32.72 32.61
N LYS A 93 36.40 -32.95 33.69
CA LYS A 93 36.74 -31.92 34.67
C LYS A 93 37.57 -30.80 34.04
N THR A 94 38.52 -31.15 33.17
CA THR A 94 39.35 -30.18 32.44
C THR A 94 38.50 -29.34 31.51
N ALA A 95 37.59 -29.96 30.74
CA ALA A 95 36.66 -29.25 29.87
C ALA A 95 35.75 -28.27 30.64
N LYS A 96 35.25 -28.68 31.82
CA LYS A 96 34.45 -27.81 32.70
C LYS A 96 35.27 -26.61 33.23
N ASN A 97 36.50 -26.84 33.66
CA ASN A 97 37.39 -25.78 34.11
C ASN A 97 37.67 -24.77 32.98
N HIS A 98 37.96 -25.27 31.77
CA HIS A 98 38.20 -24.45 30.58
C HIS A 98 37.00 -23.55 30.24
N ARG A 99 35.77 -24.09 30.29
CA ARG A 99 34.56 -23.27 30.12
C ARG A 99 34.44 -22.20 31.22
N GLY A 100 34.79 -22.54 32.45
CA GLY A 100 34.79 -21.62 33.59
C GLY A 100 35.72 -20.43 33.38
N VAL A 101 36.97 -20.68 32.95
CA VAL A 101 37.94 -19.60 32.70
C VAL A 101 37.58 -18.76 31.48
N ILE A 102 37.03 -19.37 30.42
CA ILE A 102 36.54 -18.62 29.24
C ILE A 102 35.38 -17.69 29.64
N ARG A 103 34.40 -18.17 30.40
CA ARG A 103 33.28 -17.32 30.86
C ARG A 103 33.75 -16.10 31.63
N LYS A 104 34.70 -16.29 32.55
CA LYS A 104 35.32 -15.20 33.31
C LYS A 104 36.02 -14.20 32.38
N ARG A 105 36.77 -14.70 31.40
CA ARG A 105 37.51 -13.87 30.43
C ARG A 105 36.60 -13.06 29.51
N VAL A 106 35.54 -13.68 28.98
CA VAL A 106 34.60 -13.03 28.06
C VAL A 106 33.57 -12.16 28.80
N GLY A 107 33.45 -12.32 30.12
CA GLY A 107 32.53 -11.53 30.95
C GLY A 107 31.07 -11.99 30.85
N VAL A 108 30.83 -13.28 30.57
CA VAL A 108 29.48 -13.84 30.41
C VAL A 108 29.05 -14.60 31.65
N LEU A 109 27.80 -14.39 32.06
CA LEU A 109 27.19 -15.09 33.19
C LEU A 109 26.63 -16.45 32.76
N TYR A 110 27.01 -17.49 33.49
CA TYR A 110 26.44 -18.82 33.33
C TYR A 110 25.23 -18.99 34.26
N ASP A 111 24.06 -18.58 33.77
CA ASP A 111 22.77 -18.90 34.39
C ASP A 111 21.79 -19.40 33.31
N GLN A 112 21.80 -20.72 33.12
CA GLN A 112 20.92 -21.40 32.15
C GLN A 112 19.43 -21.30 32.55
N ALA A 113 19.12 -21.18 33.85
CA ALA A 113 17.75 -21.07 34.30
C ALA A 113 17.18 -19.67 33.98
N GLN A 114 17.97 -18.62 34.19
CA GLN A 114 17.61 -17.27 33.78
C GLN A 114 17.53 -17.13 32.26
N ALA A 115 18.50 -17.67 31.51
CA ALA A 115 18.48 -17.66 30.05
C ALA A 115 17.22 -18.33 29.48
N ARG A 116 16.83 -19.50 30.04
CA ARG A 116 15.56 -20.15 29.68
C ARG A 116 14.35 -19.30 30.01
N ARG A 117 14.29 -18.68 31.19
CA ARG A 117 13.16 -17.80 31.55
C ARG A 117 13.01 -16.62 30.60
N ILE A 118 14.10 -15.93 30.28
CA ILE A 118 14.10 -14.77 29.35
C ILE A 118 13.70 -15.22 27.94
N ALA A 119 14.27 -16.32 27.45
CA ALA A 119 13.93 -16.87 26.16
C ALA A 119 12.44 -17.24 26.07
N GLU A 120 11.90 -17.96 27.07
CA GLU A 120 10.50 -18.36 27.08
C GLU A 120 9.55 -17.16 27.10
N GLN A 121 9.82 -16.16 27.94
CA GLN A 121 9.01 -14.94 28.02
C GLN A 121 9.02 -14.16 26.71
N SER A 122 10.20 -14.01 26.09
CA SER A 122 10.37 -13.30 24.82
C SER A 122 9.64 -14.03 23.69
N ILE A 123 9.80 -15.35 23.60
CA ILE A 123 9.10 -16.20 22.64
C ILE A 123 7.59 -16.08 22.85
N ARG A 124 7.09 -16.17 24.09
CA ARG A 124 5.64 -16.14 24.37
C ARG A 124 5.02 -14.81 23.97
N LYS A 125 5.69 -13.70 24.26
CA LYS A 125 5.25 -12.36 23.85
C LYS A 125 5.20 -12.23 22.33
N GLU A 126 6.27 -12.62 21.64
CA GLU A 126 6.35 -12.48 20.19
C GLU A 126 5.44 -13.47 19.44
N ALA A 127 5.26 -14.66 20.00
CA ALA A 127 4.37 -15.69 19.48
C ALA A 127 2.91 -15.27 19.53
N ALA A 128 2.52 -14.19 20.23
CA ALA A 128 1.17 -13.63 20.10
C ALA A 128 0.93 -13.01 18.71
N ALA A 129 1.98 -12.50 18.06
CA ALA A 129 1.89 -11.81 16.77
C ALA A 129 2.42 -12.63 15.59
N LYS A 130 3.42 -13.50 15.83
CA LYS A 130 4.15 -14.23 14.77
C LYS A 130 3.99 -15.75 14.90
N ASN A 131 4.04 -16.48 13.78
CA ASN A 131 4.07 -17.95 13.78
C ASN A 131 5.40 -18.58 13.34
N ARG A 132 6.26 -17.84 12.61
CA ARG A 132 7.50 -18.41 12.09
C ARG A 132 8.46 -18.73 13.23
N PRO A 133 8.92 -19.99 13.37
CA PRO A 133 9.84 -20.36 14.44
C PRO A 133 11.16 -19.58 14.37
N ALA A 134 11.67 -19.26 13.17
CA ALA A 134 12.89 -18.47 13.04
C ALA A 134 12.77 -17.09 13.70
N ASP A 135 11.65 -16.39 13.51
CA ASP A 135 11.42 -15.08 14.12
C ASP A 135 11.38 -15.16 15.66
N LEU A 136 10.76 -16.22 16.19
CA LEU A 136 10.67 -16.47 17.63
C LEU A 136 12.03 -16.80 18.25
N ILE A 137 12.86 -17.56 17.54
CA ILE A 137 14.21 -17.89 17.99
C ILE A 137 15.09 -16.64 17.93
N ASN A 138 15.01 -15.85 16.87
CA ASN A 138 15.83 -14.65 16.70
C ASN A 138 15.59 -13.63 17.83
N ILE A 139 14.33 -13.36 18.19
CA ILE A 139 14.04 -12.45 19.30
C ILE A 139 14.52 -13.02 20.64
N ALA A 140 14.41 -14.33 20.84
CA ALA A 140 14.89 -14.97 22.07
C ALA A 140 16.40 -14.89 22.20
N LEU A 141 17.13 -15.09 21.09
CA LEU A 141 18.58 -14.93 21.04
C LEU A 141 19.01 -13.51 21.40
N GLU A 142 18.40 -12.51 20.75
CA GLU A 142 18.66 -11.10 21.02
C GLU A 142 18.50 -10.78 22.51
N LYS A 143 17.40 -11.22 23.15
CA LYS A 143 17.14 -10.96 24.57
C LYS A 143 18.06 -11.70 25.53
N VAL A 144 18.55 -12.90 25.18
CA VAL A 144 19.55 -13.61 25.99
C VAL A 144 20.92 -12.93 25.88
N VAL A 145 21.29 -12.46 24.69
CA VAL A 145 22.56 -11.73 24.47
C VAL A 145 22.54 -10.36 25.15
N GLU A 146 21.45 -9.60 25.05
CA GLU A 146 21.27 -8.33 25.76
C GLU A 146 21.42 -8.48 27.29
N ALA A 147 21.02 -9.64 27.83
CA ALA A 147 21.15 -9.95 29.25
C ALA A 147 22.56 -10.40 29.67
N GLY A 148 23.52 -10.49 28.75
CA GLY A 148 24.89 -10.92 29.04
C GLY A 148 24.99 -12.38 29.50
N LEU A 149 24.05 -13.23 29.07
CA LEU A 149 23.97 -14.64 29.45
C LEU A 149 24.53 -15.55 28.34
N GLU A 150 25.09 -16.69 28.74
CA GLU A 150 25.53 -17.72 27.79
C GLU A 150 24.34 -18.24 26.97
N LEU A 151 24.50 -18.30 25.65
CA LEU A 151 23.46 -18.79 24.75
C LEU A 151 23.11 -20.25 25.04
N LEU A 152 21.82 -20.56 25.03
CA LEU A 152 21.32 -21.92 25.07
C LEU A 152 21.66 -22.63 23.75
N ALA A 153 21.77 -23.96 23.79
CA ALA A 153 21.90 -24.75 22.56
C ALA A 153 20.69 -24.50 21.63
N PHE A 154 20.93 -24.52 20.31
CA PHE A 154 19.87 -24.34 19.31
C PHE A 154 18.68 -25.28 19.53
N SER A 155 18.94 -26.55 19.85
CA SER A 155 17.89 -27.54 20.13
C SER A 155 16.97 -27.13 21.29
N THR A 156 17.50 -26.39 22.26
CA THR A 156 16.73 -25.85 23.38
C THR A 156 15.84 -24.70 22.90
N PHE A 157 16.38 -23.75 22.14
CA PHE A 157 15.58 -22.67 21.53
C PHE A 157 14.49 -23.21 20.60
N ASP A 158 14.81 -24.17 19.75
CA ASP A 158 13.88 -24.78 18.80
C ASP A 158 12.74 -25.54 19.51
N ALA A 159 13.07 -26.32 20.55
CA ALA A 159 12.08 -26.99 21.38
C ALA A 159 11.17 -26.00 22.12
N MET A 160 11.74 -24.92 22.67
CA MET A 160 10.99 -23.88 23.37
C MET A 160 10.07 -23.10 22.41
N ALA A 161 10.59 -22.66 21.26
CA ALA A 161 9.81 -21.98 20.23
C ALA A 161 8.66 -22.87 19.74
N SER A 162 8.93 -24.15 19.48
CA SER A 162 7.91 -25.12 19.08
C SER A 162 6.83 -25.33 20.15
N LYS A 163 7.22 -25.48 21.42
CA LYS A 163 6.30 -25.67 22.55
C LYS A 163 5.42 -24.44 22.76
N VAL A 164 6.05 -23.27 22.97
CA VAL A 164 5.34 -22.03 23.28
C VAL A 164 4.47 -21.59 22.10
N ARG A 165 4.93 -21.71 20.86
CA ARG A 165 4.10 -21.44 19.67
C ARG A 165 2.85 -22.31 19.67
N ARG A 166 2.98 -23.60 19.99
CA ARG A 166 1.83 -24.51 20.04
C ARG A 166 0.82 -24.06 21.10
N GLU A 167 1.29 -23.74 22.31
CA GLU A 167 0.44 -23.22 23.40
C GLU A 167 -0.30 -21.95 22.99
N VAL A 168 0.41 -20.96 22.45
CA VAL A 168 -0.18 -19.69 22.02
C VAL A 168 -1.15 -19.88 20.85
N ASN A 169 -0.83 -20.75 19.89
CA ASN A 169 -1.73 -21.04 18.77
C ASN A 169 -3.00 -21.75 19.23
N THR A 170 -2.89 -22.69 20.16
CA THR A 170 -4.06 -23.32 20.78
C THR A 170 -4.93 -22.28 21.48
N ALA A 171 -4.36 -21.45 22.35
CA ALA A 171 -5.11 -20.40 23.04
C ALA A 171 -5.76 -19.39 22.06
N THR A 172 -5.08 -19.05 20.97
CA THR A 172 -5.62 -18.16 19.93
C THR A 172 -6.79 -18.83 19.21
N CYS A 173 -6.67 -20.11 18.84
CA CYS A 173 -7.75 -20.85 18.20
C CYS A 173 -8.96 -21.00 19.14
N ASP A 174 -8.72 -21.26 20.43
CA ASP A 174 -9.75 -21.35 21.45
C ASP A 174 -10.48 -20.00 21.62
N GLY A 175 -9.74 -18.89 21.62
CA GLY A 175 -10.30 -17.54 21.68
C GLY A 175 -11.16 -17.20 20.47
N ILE A 176 -10.67 -17.46 19.24
CA ILE A 176 -11.45 -17.29 18.00
C ILE A 176 -12.72 -18.15 18.06
N HIS A 177 -12.57 -19.44 18.36
CA HIS A 177 -13.69 -20.36 18.45
C HIS A 177 -14.73 -19.89 19.48
N GLY A 178 -14.29 -19.46 20.66
CA GLY A 178 -15.14 -18.93 21.73
C GLY A 178 -15.99 -17.74 21.32
N ARG A 179 -15.49 -16.85 20.45
CA ARG A 179 -16.22 -15.67 19.95
C ARG A 179 -17.22 -15.97 18.84
N ILE A 180 -17.05 -17.08 18.11
CA ILE A 180 -17.98 -17.48 17.06
C ILE A 180 -19.21 -18.14 17.71
N SER A 181 -20.41 -17.70 17.37
CA SER A 181 -21.64 -18.27 17.90
C SER A 181 -21.86 -19.73 17.42
N PRO A 182 -22.64 -20.56 18.13
CA PRO A 182 -22.92 -21.93 17.69
C PRO A 182 -23.52 -22.02 16.28
N ALA A 183 -24.39 -21.07 15.91
CA ALA A 183 -25.02 -21.02 14.59
C ALA A 183 -23.99 -20.70 13.48
N GLU A 184 -23.11 -19.72 13.72
CA GLU A 184 -22.02 -19.38 12.80
C GLU A 184 -21.01 -20.53 12.69
N ARG A 185 -20.66 -21.21 13.79
CA ARG A 185 -19.78 -22.41 13.75
C ARG A 185 -20.36 -23.49 12.85
N ALA A 186 -21.66 -23.76 12.96
CA ALA A 186 -22.34 -24.71 12.07
C ALA A 186 -22.32 -24.21 10.61
N GLY A 187 -22.52 -22.91 10.37
CA GLY A 187 -22.37 -22.28 9.06
C GLY A 187 -20.98 -22.48 8.45
N LEU A 188 -19.91 -22.26 9.23
CA LEU A 188 -18.53 -22.43 8.78
C LEU A 188 -18.20 -23.89 8.46
N LEU A 189 -18.72 -24.86 9.24
CA LEU A 189 -18.53 -26.28 8.94
C LEU A 189 -19.26 -26.71 7.67
N ARG A 190 -20.47 -26.16 7.41
CA ARG A 190 -21.20 -26.43 6.17
C ARG A 190 -20.43 -25.99 4.92
N LEU A 191 -19.54 -25.00 5.01
CA LEU A 191 -18.66 -24.64 3.89
C LEU A 191 -17.77 -25.79 3.41
N LEU A 192 -17.42 -26.72 4.31
CA LEU A 192 -16.60 -27.89 4.01
C LEU A 192 -17.40 -29.05 3.41
N GLU A 193 -18.73 -28.97 3.41
CA GLU A 193 -19.65 -30.06 3.03
C GLU A 193 -20.50 -29.67 1.82
N GLU A 194 -21.10 -28.49 1.85
CA GLU A 194 -21.98 -27.96 0.81
C GLU A 194 -21.21 -27.71 -0.49
N ARG A 195 -21.83 -28.08 -1.61
CA ARG A 195 -21.27 -28.01 -2.95
C ARG A 195 -22.16 -27.20 -3.87
N GLU A 196 -21.51 -26.48 -4.78
CA GLU A 196 -22.17 -25.87 -5.93
C GLU A 196 -22.57 -26.95 -6.95
N ALA A 197 -23.38 -26.56 -7.94
CA ALA A 197 -23.82 -27.46 -9.01
C ALA A 197 -22.66 -28.07 -9.82
N ASP A 198 -21.50 -27.40 -9.84
CA ASP A 198 -20.27 -27.87 -10.50
C ASP A 198 -19.43 -28.82 -9.62
N GLY A 199 -19.89 -29.15 -8.42
CA GLY A 199 -19.21 -30.01 -7.45
C GLY A 199 -18.17 -29.30 -6.58
N THR A 200 -17.89 -28.01 -6.81
CA THR A 200 -16.96 -27.21 -5.99
C THR A 200 -17.56 -27.01 -4.59
N THR A 201 -16.78 -27.24 -3.54
CA THR A 201 -17.22 -26.90 -2.17
C THR A 201 -17.26 -25.39 -1.97
N LEU A 202 -18.18 -24.91 -1.12
CA LEU A 202 -18.24 -23.49 -0.77
C LEU A 202 -16.93 -22.98 -0.15
N PHE A 203 -16.20 -23.83 0.56
CA PHE A 203 -14.84 -23.55 1.03
C PHE A 203 -13.87 -23.26 -0.12
N ASN A 204 -13.84 -24.09 -1.17
CA ASN A 204 -12.96 -23.85 -2.33
C ASN A 204 -13.39 -22.61 -3.12
N ARG A 205 -14.69 -22.26 -3.12
CA ARG A 205 -15.18 -20.99 -3.66
C ARG A 205 -14.59 -19.78 -2.93
N LEU A 206 -14.37 -19.83 -1.61
CA LEU A 206 -13.73 -18.74 -0.86
C LEU A 206 -12.32 -18.43 -1.36
N LYS A 207 -11.58 -19.47 -1.80
CA LYS A 207 -10.19 -19.35 -2.26
C LYS A 207 -10.07 -18.70 -3.64
N LYS A 208 -11.07 -18.88 -4.51
CA LYS A 208 -11.05 -18.39 -5.91
C LYS A 208 -10.79 -16.87 -5.95
N PRO A 209 -9.81 -16.36 -6.72
CA PRO A 209 -9.55 -14.92 -6.83
C PRO A 209 -10.66 -14.20 -7.60
N ALA A 210 -10.69 -12.86 -7.51
CA ALA A 210 -11.54 -12.05 -8.38
C ALA A 210 -11.10 -12.15 -9.85
N GLN A 211 -12.06 -12.07 -10.78
CA GLN A 211 -11.78 -11.99 -12.22
C GLN A 211 -11.54 -10.53 -12.63
N GLY A 212 -11.12 -10.27 -13.87
CA GLY A 212 -10.76 -8.91 -14.35
C GLY A 212 -11.89 -7.85 -14.27
N PRO A 213 -11.62 -6.57 -14.55
CA PRO A 213 -12.61 -5.49 -14.38
C PRO A 213 -13.72 -5.53 -15.46
N SER A 214 -14.93 -5.89 -15.06
CA SER A 214 -16.16 -5.84 -15.88
C SER A 214 -17.36 -5.51 -14.99
N TRP A 215 -18.42 -4.91 -15.55
CA TRP A 215 -19.67 -4.67 -14.80
C TRP A 215 -20.32 -5.98 -14.32
N SER A 216 -20.24 -7.05 -15.12
CA SER A 216 -20.69 -8.38 -14.70
C SER A 216 -19.84 -8.92 -13.54
N HIS A 217 -18.54 -8.67 -13.56
CA HIS A 217 -17.63 -9.10 -12.50
C HIS A 217 -17.81 -8.27 -11.22
N PHE A 218 -18.10 -6.98 -11.35
CA PHE A 218 -18.43 -6.08 -10.24
C PHE A 218 -19.71 -6.55 -9.53
N LYS A 219 -20.80 -6.80 -10.26
CA LYS A 219 -22.03 -7.37 -9.68
C LYS A 219 -21.78 -8.70 -8.96
N ARG A 220 -21.00 -9.58 -9.58
CA ARG A 220 -20.65 -10.88 -8.97
C ARG A 220 -19.80 -10.72 -7.70
N LEU A 221 -18.92 -9.71 -7.63
CA LEU A 221 -18.19 -9.39 -6.41
C LEU A 221 -19.09 -8.81 -5.32
N THR A 222 -20.08 -7.99 -5.66
CA THR A 222 -21.10 -7.52 -4.70
C THR A 222 -21.87 -8.68 -4.09
N SER A 223 -22.40 -9.60 -4.92
CA SER A 223 -23.08 -10.80 -4.41
C SER A 223 -22.16 -11.72 -3.62
N ARG A 224 -20.86 -11.77 -3.96
CA ARG A 224 -19.86 -12.50 -3.17
C ARG A 224 -19.62 -11.83 -1.82
N LEU A 225 -19.58 -10.50 -1.76
CA LEU A 225 -19.43 -9.75 -0.52
C LEU A 225 -20.62 -9.99 0.40
N GLU A 226 -21.84 -9.90 -0.13
CA GLU A 226 -23.08 -10.20 0.61
C GLU A 226 -23.07 -11.63 1.18
N TRP A 227 -22.63 -12.60 0.38
CA TRP A 227 -22.49 -13.98 0.85
C TRP A 227 -21.46 -14.13 1.97
N VAL A 228 -20.28 -13.52 1.84
CA VAL A 228 -19.22 -13.60 2.85
C VAL A 228 -19.60 -12.84 4.12
N ASP A 229 -20.21 -11.65 4.00
CA ASP A 229 -20.74 -10.88 5.14
C ASP A 229 -21.86 -11.65 5.85
N GLY A 230 -22.65 -12.45 5.12
CA GLY A 230 -23.70 -13.31 5.67
C GLY A 230 -23.20 -14.52 6.46
N LEU A 231 -21.89 -14.84 6.43
CA LEU A 231 -21.32 -15.92 7.24
C LEU A 231 -21.16 -15.53 8.72
N GLY A 232 -21.15 -14.23 9.01
CA GLY A 232 -21.13 -13.67 10.36
C GLY A 232 -20.10 -12.56 10.55
N ASP A 233 -20.01 -12.04 11.77
CA ASP A 233 -19.19 -10.86 12.09
C ASP A 233 -17.71 -11.25 12.30
N THR A 234 -16.96 -11.27 11.20
CA THR A 234 -15.55 -11.62 11.22
C THR A 234 -14.69 -10.67 12.03
N ASP A 235 -15.15 -9.44 12.31
CA ASP A 235 -14.38 -8.46 13.08
C ASP A 235 -14.43 -8.81 14.57
N VAL A 236 -15.60 -9.25 15.05
CA VAL A 236 -15.77 -9.83 16.40
C VAL A 236 -14.96 -11.13 16.55
N TRP A 237 -14.99 -12.01 15.56
CA TRP A 237 -14.25 -13.29 15.64
C TRP A 237 -12.73 -13.08 15.79
N MET A 238 -12.20 -12.05 15.13
CA MET A 238 -10.76 -11.74 15.08
C MET A 238 -10.33 -10.73 16.15
N GLU A 239 -11.22 -10.30 17.05
CA GLU A 239 -10.90 -9.34 18.09
C GLU A 239 -9.70 -9.80 18.93
N GLY A 240 -8.70 -8.92 19.11
CA GLY A 240 -7.48 -9.22 19.85
C GLY A 240 -6.53 -10.22 19.19
N VAL A 241 -6.80 -10.66 17.95
CA VAL A 241 -5.88 -11.51 17.16
C VAL A 241 -5.01 -10.62 16.27
N ALA A 242 -3.69 -10.81 16.34
CA ALA A 242 -2.77 -10.06 15.50
C ALA A 242 -2.97 -10.35 14.00
N SER A 243 -2.86 -9.33 13.15
CA SER A 243 -3.02 -9.46 11.69
C SER A 243 -2.08 -10.49 11.05
N GLY A 244 -0.85 -10.61 11.57
CA GLY A 244 0.11 -11.64 11.17
C GLY A 244 -0.41 -13.06 11.42
N LYS A 245 -0.99 -13.32 12.61
CA LYS A 245 -1.62 -14.59 12.95
C LYS A 245 -2.78 -14.94 12.03
N ILE A 246 -3.65 -13.96 11.77
CA ILE A 246 -4.79 -14.13 10.86
C ILE A 246 -4.28 -14.52 9.47
N THR A 247 -3.24 -13.84 9.00
CA THR A 247 -2.65 -14.09 7.68
C THR A 247 -2.05 -15.49 7.56
N ASP A 248 -1.30 -15.92 8.58
CA ASP A 248 -0.68 -17.25 8.63
C ASP A 248 -1.72 -18.37 8.72
N PHE A 249 -2.71 -18.25 9.63
CA PHE A 249 -3.79 -19.24 9.77
C PHE A 249 -4.67 -19.30 8.53
N ALA A 250 -5.00 -18.15 7.93
CA ALA A 250 -5.70 -18.13 6.65
C ALA A 250 -4.85 -18.74 5.53
N GLY A 251 -3.52 -18.55 5.56
CA GLY A 251 -2.60 -19.19 4.61
C GLY A 251 -2.55 -20.71 4.76
N GLU A 252 -2.52 -21.22 5.99
CA GLU A 252 -2.61 -22.65 6.32
C GLU A 252 -3.93 -23.23 5.80
N ALA A 253 -5.05 -22.55 6.02
CA ALA A 253 -6.36 -22.94 5.48
C ALA A 253 -6.42 -22.89 3.95
N ASP A 254 -5.83 -21.86 3.33
CA ASP A 254 -5.81 -21.68 1.88
C ASP A 254 -5.01 -22.77 1.18
N ALA A 255 -3.90 -23.22 1.79
CA ALA A 255 -3.07 -24.31 1.30
C ALA A 255 -3.73 -25.70 1.48
N ALA A 256 -4.49 -25.90 2.56
CA ALA A 256 -5.07 -27.19 2.89
C ALA A 256 -6.32 -27.53 2.05
N ASP A 257 -6.50 -28.80 1.67
CA ASP A 257 -7.77 -29.26 1.10
C ASP A 257 -8.83 -29.61 2.18
N VAL A 258 -10.04 -29.97 1.74
CA VAL A 258 -11.14 -30.29 2.67
C VAL A 258 -10.88 -31.57 3.45
N ALA A 259 -10.18 -32.56 2.86
CA ALA A 259 -9.85 -33.81 3.54
C ALA A 259 -8.78 -33.57 4.60
N GLU A 260 -7.72 -32.84 4.27
CA GLU A 260 -6.67 -32.44 5.21
C GLU A 260 -7.27 -31.65 6.37
N LEU A 261 -8.15 -30.68 6.12
CA LEU A 261 -8.81 -29.94 7.20
C LEU A 261 -9.63 -30.82 8.13
N ARG A 262 -10.18 -31.95 7.67
CA ARG A 262 -10.97 -32.87 8.52
C ARG A 262 -10.11 -33.54 9.59
N ASP A 263 -8.83 -33.76 9.32
CA ASP A 263 -7.88 -34.36 10.26
C ASP A 263 -7.49 -33.41 11.41
N TYR A 264 -7.80 -32.12 11.27
CA TYR A 264 -7.52 -31.13 12.30
C TYR A 264 -8.55 -31.26 13.43
N LYS A 265 -8.10 -31.02 14.67
CA LYS A 265 -9.00 -30.88 15.82
C LYS A 265 -10.07 -29.82 15.54
N SER A 266 -11.31 -30.10 15.95
CA SER A 266 -12.49 -29.27 15.64
C SER A 266 -12.27 -27.77 15.88
N VAL A 267 -11.70 -27.39 17.03
CA VAL A 267 -11.44 -25.98 17.38
C VAL A 267 -10.44 -25.33 16.43
N LYS A 268 -9.30 -25.99 16.15
CA LYS A 268 -8.28 -25.49 15.21
C LYS A 268 -8.88 -25.38 13.81
N ARG A 269 -9.58 -26.41 13.34
CA ARG A 269 -10.25 -26.42 12.03
C ARG A 269 -11.18 -25.21 11.85
N LEU A 270 -12.05 -24.96 12.83
CA LEU A 270 -12.96 -23.82 12.81
C LEU A 270 -12.21 -22.48 12.80
N ALA A 271 -11.18 -22.32 13.63
CA ALA A 271 -10.38 -21.10 13.66
C ALA A 271 -9.68 -20.82 12.33
N LEU A 272 -9.08 -21.84 11.70
CA LEU A 272 -8.45 -21.73 10.38
C LEU A 272 -9.45 -21.29 9.31
N VAL A 273 -10.63 -21.92 9.26
CA VAL A 273 -11.70 -21.55 8.32
C VAL A 273 -12.17 -20.12 8.60
N ALA A 274 -12.38 -19.73 9.85
CA ALA A 274 -12.78 -18.37 10.22
C ALA A 274 -11.74 -17.31 9.77
N CYS A 275 -10.44 -17.57 9.96
CA CYS A 275 -9.38 -16.69 9.45
C CYS A 275 -9.41 -16.59 7.92
N LEU A 276 -9.68 -17.69 7.21
CA LEU A 276 -9.84 -17.67 5.75
C LEU A 276 -11.06 -16.84 5.31
N VAL A 277 -12.20 -16.96 6.01
CA VAL A 277 -13.39 -16.14 5.74
C VAL A 277 -13.08 -14.67 5.95
N HIS A 278 -12.43 -14.31 7.05
CA HIS A 278 -12.00 -12.93 7.32
C HIS A 278 -11.09 -12.40 6.19
N LYS A 279 -10.08 -13.17 5.78
CA LYS A 279 -9.19 -12.81 4.66
C LYS A 279 -9.94 -12.69 3.33
N ALA A 280 -10.91 -13.57 3.07
CA ALA A 280 -11.74 -13.50 1.87
C ALA A 280 -12.63 -12.25 1.87
N ARG A 281 -13.20 -11.87 3.02
CA ARG A 281 -14.00 -10.64 3.20
C ARG A 281 -13.18 -9.41 2.85
N MET A 282 -11.98 -9.29 3.43
CA MET A 282 -11.06 -8.19 3.15
C MET A 282 -10.65 -8.15 1.68
N ARG A 283 -10.26 -9.30 1.11
CA ARG A 283 -9.89 -9.41 -0.31
C ARG A 283 -11.03 -8.94 -1.22
N VAL A 284 -12.27 -9.36 -0.97
CA VAL A 284 -13.41 -8.98 -1.81
C VAL A 284 -13.71 -7.48 -1.71
N ARG A 285 -13.55 -6.87 -0.53
CA ARG A 285 -13.68 -5.41 -0.34
C ARG A 285 -12.61 -4.65 -1.11
N ASP A 286 -11.36 -5.08 -1.01
CA ASP A 286 -10.23 -4.47 -1.74
C ASP A 286 -10.37 -4.61 -3.25
N ASP A 287 -10.80 -5.78 -3.73
CA ASP A 287 -11.07 -6.05 -5.14
C ASP A 287 -12.21 -5.15 -5.67
N LEU A 288 -13.28 -4.98 -4.90
CA LEU A 288 -14.42 -4.12 -5.25
C LEU A 288 -14.00 -2.65 -5.32
N ALA A 289 -13.26 -2.17 -4.32
CA ALA A 289 -12.69 -0.82 -4.32
C ALA A 289 -11.75 -0.60 -5.52
N THR A 290 -10.88 -1.57 -5.82
CA THR A 290 -9.96 -1.52 -6.96
C THR A 290 -10.71 -1.48 -8.29
N MET A 291 -11.73 -2.31 -8.47
CA MET A 291 -12.56 -2.31 -9.69
C MET A 291 -13.32 -0.99 -9.84
N PHE A 292 -13.86 -0.46 -8.75
CA PHE A 292 -14.55 0.83 -8.74
C PHE A 292 -13.62 1.95 -9.20
N CYS A 293 -12.43 2.08 -8.59
CA CYS A 293 -11.42 3.07 -8.97
C CYS A 293 -11.01 2.97 -10.45
N LYS A 294 -10.74 1.75 -10.93
CA LYS A 294 -10.40 1.51 -12.35
C LYS A 294 -11.54 1.93 -13.29
N ARG A 295 -12.79 1.70 -12.90
CA ARG A 295 -13.95 2.08 -13.71
C ARG A 295 -14.14 3.60 -13.75
N VAL A 296 -14.06 4.26 -12.60
CA VAL A 296 -14.14 5.73 -12.51
C VAL A 296 -13.04 6.37 -13.36
N ALA A 297 -11.81 5.86 -13.30
CA ALA A 297 -10.71 6.35 -14.13
C ALA A 297 -11.00 6.20 -15.64
N THR A 298 -11.62 5.09 -16.05
CA THR A 298 -12.00 4.85 -17.45
C THR A 298 -13.08 5.83 -17.91
N GLU A 299 -14.10 6.10 -17.09
CA GLU A 299 -15.14 7.06 -17.44
C GLU A 299 -14.61 8.50 -17.46
N ILE A 300 -13.73 8.88 -16.53
CA ILE A 300 -13.04 10.18 -16.55
C ILE A 300 -12.21 10.34 -17.85
N LYS A 301 -11.51 9.28 -18.28
CA LYS A 301 -10.74 9.29 -19.53
C LYS A 301 -11.64 9.55 -20.73
N LYS A 302 -12.78 8.84 -20.82
CA LYS A 302 -13.77 9.06 -21.89
C LYS A 302 -14.35 10.46 -21.88
N ALA A 303 -14.73 10.96 -20.70
CA ALA A 303 -15.26 12.32 -20.56
C ALA A 303 -14.25 13.39 -21.01
N LYS A 304 -12.95 13.20 -20.71
CA LYS A 304 -11.88 14.08 -21.19
C LYS A 304 -11.71 14.02 -22.71
N GLN A 305 -11.80 12.83 -23.32
CA GLN A 305 -11.75 12.67 -24.77
C GLN A 305 -12.95 13.35 -25.45
N GLU A 306 -14.16 13.11 -24.95
CA GLU A 306 -15.38 13.77 -25.43
C GLU A 306 -15.30 15.30 -25.29
N LEU A 307 -14.73 15.81 -24.19
CA LEU A 307 -14.52 17.25 -24.01
C LEU A 307 -13.54 17.83 -25.04
N GLU A 308 -12.48 17.09 -25.37
CA GLU A 308 -11.51 17.54 -26.36
C GLU A 308 -12.09 17.51 -27.78
N GLU A 309 -12.90 16.49 -28.11
CA GLU A 309 -13.68 16.45 -29.36
C GLU A 309 -14.65 17.62 -29.47
N ILE A 310 -15.35 17.98 -28.38
CA ILE A 310 -16.22 19.15 -28.32
C ILE A 310 -15.42 20.43 -28.56
N ARG A 311 -14.26 20.59 -27.90
CA ARG A 311 -13.39 21.76 -28.10
C ARG A 311 -12.89 21.88 -29.53
N LEU A 312 -12.55 20.76 -30.17
CA LEU A 312 -12.10 20.75 -31.56
C LEU A 312 -13.24 21.17 -32.50
N ALA A 313 -14.45 20.63 -32.29
CA ALA A 313 -15.64 21.05 -33.03
C ALA A 313 -15.99 22.53 -32.80
N GLU A 314 -15.84 23.04 -31.58
CA GLU A 314 -16.00 24.47 -31.29
C GLU A 314 -14.98 25.33 -32.05
N ARG A 315 -13.72 24.89 -32.16
CA ARG A 315 -12.70 25.58 -32.97
C ARG A 315 -13.08 25.62 -34.45
N GLU A 316 -13.53 24.51 -35.02
CA GLU A 316 -14.01 24.47 -36.41
C GLU A 316 -15.21 25.39 -36.63
N ILE A 317 -16.15 25.45 -35.69
CA ILE A 317 -17.28 26.39 -35.74
C ILE A 317 -16.78 27.83 -35.69
N VAL A 318 -15.83 28.16 -34.82
CA VAL A 318 -15.24 29.50 -34.73
C VAL A 318 -14.52 29.86 -36.04
N GLU A 319 -13.75 28.95 -36.63
CA GLU A 319 -13.10 29.16 -37.93
C GLU A 319 -14.12 29.35 -39.06
N ALA A 320 -15.17 28.52 -39.11
CA ALA A 320 -16.27 28.68 -40.05
C ALA A 320 -17.02 29.99 -39.83
N LEU A 321 -17.13 30.46 -38.59
CA LEU A 321 -17.77 31.73 -38.26
C LEU A 321 -16.92 32.92 -38.69
N ILE A 322 -15.59 32.86 -38.53
CA ILE A 322 -14.64 33.83 -39.09
C ILE A 322 -14.75 33.84 -40.62
N GLY A 323 -14.86 32.68 -41.26
CA GLY A 323 -15.10 32.54 -42.69
C GLY A 323 -16.45 33.14 -43.14
N ASN A 324 -17.54 32.85 -42.41
CA ASN A 324 -18.87 33.37 -42.68
C ASN A 324 -18.98 34.87 -42.45
N TYR A 325 -18.21 35.44 -41.52
CA TYR A 325 -18.09 36.89 -41.34
C TYR A 325 -17.62 37.59 -42.62
N ARG A 326 -16.74 36.95 -43.39
CA ARG A 326 -16.31 37.43 -44.72
C ARG A 326 -17.45 37.40 -45.74
N THR A 327 -18.35 36.43 -45.63
CA THR A 327 -19.54 36.29 -46.49
C THR A 327 -20.64 37.28 -46.10
N VAL A 328 -20.86 37.52 -44.81
CA VAL A 328 -21.80 38.53 -44.31
C VAL A 328 -21.38 39.93 -44.75
N LEU A 329 -20.08 40.25 -44.74
CA LEU A 329 -19.56 41.51 -45.30
C LEU A 329 -19.83 41.64 -46.81
N LYS A 330 -19.75 40.53 -47.57
CA LYS A 330 -20.11 40.52 -49.01
C LYS A 330 -21.63 40.68 -49.23
N LEU A 331 -22.44 40.03 -48.41
CA LEU A 331 -23.91 40.13 -48.49
C LEU A 331 -24.43 41.51 -48.07
N ARG A 332 -23.75 42.21 -47.14
CA ARG A 332 -24.06 43.60 -46.82
C ARG A 332 -23.88 44.53 -48.02
N ASN A 333 -22.84 44.33 -48.83
CA ASN A 333 -22.68 45.10 -50.07
C ASN A 333 -23.83 44.84 -51.07
N ALA A 334 -24.49 43.69 -50.98
CA ALA A 334 -25.69 43.39 -51.77
C ALA A 334 -27.00 43.90 -51.12
N ALA A 335 -27.09 43.89 -49.78
CA ALA A 335 -28.26 44.37 -49.04
C ALA A 335 -28.34 45.91 -48.93
N ALA A 336 -27.19 46.60 -48.91
CA ALA A 336 -27.15 48.06 -49.04
C ALA A 336 -27.70 48.56 -50.40
N ALA A 337 -27.79 47.67 -51.40
CA ALA A 337 -28.46 47.96 -52.67
C ALA A 337 -29.99 47.70 -52.62
N ALA A 338 -30.54 47.15 -51.54
CA ALA A 338 -31.93 46.72 -51.43
C ALA A 338 -32.71 47.34 -50.25
N ASP A 339 -32.08 48.16 -49.40
CA ASP A 339 -32.72 48.72 -48.20
C ASP A 339 -33.55 49.99 -48.53
N ALA A 340 -34.65 49.79 -49.25
CA ALA A 340 -35.73 50.75 -49.36
C ALA A 340 -36.96 50.23 -48.60
N GLY A 341 -37.04 50.57 -47.31
CA GLY A 341 -38.30 50.70 -46.59
C GLY A 341 -38.70 49.56 -45.66
N TYR A 342 -38.32 49.66 -44.38
CA TYR A 342 -39.16 49.27 -43.24
C TYR A 342 -38.71 50.07 -41.99
N PRO A 343 -39.52 50.99 -41.45
CA PRO A 343 -39.20 51.68 -40.21
C PRO A 343 -39.67 50.86 -38.99
N ASP A 344 -39.04 51.12 -37.85
CA ASP A 344 -39.31 50.64 -36.48
C ASP A 344 -38.79 49.25 -36.09
N ASN A 345 -37.51 49.20 -35.68
CA ASN A 345 -36.97 48.18 -34.76
C ASN A 345 -35.74 48.70 -33.98
N GLU A 346 -35.85 49.84 -33.29
CA GLU A 346 -34.72 50.51 -32.61
C GLU A 346 -34.15 49.79 -31.35
N GLY A 347 -34.47 48.51 -31.14
CA GLY A 347 -33.91 47.73 -30.01
C GLY A 347 -33.47 46.30 -30.35
N LEU A 348 -33.75 45.82 -31.56
CA LEU A 348 -33.54 44.42 -31.98
C LEU A 348 -32.64 44.29 -33.22
N VAL A 349 -32.34 45.40 -33.89
CA VAL A 349 -31.43 45.40 -35.04
C VAL A 349 -29.99 45.41 -34.52
N ILE A 350 -29.20 44.44 -35.00
CA ILE A 350 -27.75 44.37 -34.75
C ILE A 350 -27.12 45.63 -35.34
N ASP A 351 -26.38 46.39 -34.52
CA ASP A 351 -25.65 47.58 -34.97
C ASP A 351 -24.41 47.18 -35.79
N TRP A 352 -24.62 47.08 -37.10
CA TRP A 352 -23.60 46.63 -38.06
C TRP A 352 -22.48 47.66 -38.23
N ASP A 353 -22.79 48.95 -38.10
CA ASP A 353 -21.82 50.05 -38.26
C ASP A 353 -20.83 50.09 -37.08
N LEU A 354 -21.32 49.79 -35.88
CA LEU A 354 -20.46 49.62 -34.70
C LEU A 354 -19.53 48.41 -34.82
N ILE A 355 -20.01 47.29 -35.36
CA ILE A 355 -19.18 46.10 -35.60
C ILE A 355 -18.09 46.41 -36.63
N GLU A 356 -18.42 47.14 -37.71
CA GLU A 356 -17.47 47.50 -38.76
C GLU A 356 -16.39 48.47 -38.26
N SER A 357 -16.79 49.56 -37.60
CA SER A 357 -15.85 50.56 -37.09
C SER A 357 -14.83 49.98 -36.10
N GLN A 358 -15.21 48.92 -35.37
CA GLN A 358 -14.35 48.22 -34.42
C GLN A 358 -13.71 46.94 -34.97
N PHE A 359 -13.94 46.57 -36.23
CA PHE A 359 -13.57 45.28 -36.81
C PHE A 359 -12.08 44.95 -36.65
N ARG A 360 -11.20 45.92 -36.90
CA ARG A 360 -9.74 45.74 -36.75
C ARG A 360 -9.35 45.40 -35.30
N HIS A 361 -10.03 45.99 -34.32
CA HIS A 361 -9.79 45.72 -32.91
C HIS A 361 -10.34 44.35 -32.49
N LEU A 362 -11.53 43.96 -33.00
CA LEU A 362 -12.10 42.63 -32.80
C LEU A 362 -11.17 41.53 -33.34
N MET A 363 -10.67 41.69 -34.56
CA MET A 363 -9.75 40.72 -35.19
C MET A 363 -8.41 40.63 -34.48
N ARG A 364 -7.85 41.76 -34.01
CA ARG A 364 -6.61 41.75 -33.23
C ARG A 364 -6.78 40.97 -31.93
N VAL A 365 -7.90 41.16 -31.23
CA VAL A 365 -8.24 40.40 -30.02
C VAL A 365 -8.44 38.91 -30.33
N ALA A 366 -9.15 38.57 -31.40
CA ALA A 366 -9.38 37.19 -31.82
C ALA A 366 -8.06 36.46 -32.17
N VAL A 367 -7.14 37.14 -32.87
CA VAL A 367 -5.81 36.61 -33.20
C VAL A 367 -4.95 36.43 -31.94
N SER A 368 -4.95 37.40 -31.01
CA SER A 368 -4.21 37.27 -29.74
C SER A 368 -4.73 36.15 -28.83
N VAL A 369 -6.03 35.85 -28.88
CA VAL A 369 -6.61 34.68 -28.19
C VAL A 369 -6.21 33.39 -28.91
N ARG A 370 -6.22 33.37 -30.25
CA ARG A 370 -5.81 32.20 -31.06
C ARG A 370 -4.33 31.85 -30.86
N GLU A 371 -3.46 32.85 -30.72
CA GLU A 371 -2.02 32.67 -30.48
C GLU A 371 -1.68 32.40 -29.00
N GLY A 372 -2.69 32.34 -28.12
CA GLY A 372 -2.50 32.03 -26.70
C GLY A 372 -1.88 33.15 -25.87
N ALA A 373 -1.68 34.34 -26.43
CA ALA A 373 -1.06 35.48 -25.77
C ALA A 373 -1.93 36.06 -24.62
N ILE A 374 -3.25 35.86 -24.65
CA ILE A 374 -4.18 36.26 -23.59
C ILE A 374 -5.25 35.17 -23.41
N SER A 375 -5.46 34.74 -22.16
CA SER A 375 -6.57 33.84 -21.81
C SER A 375 -7.94 34.49 -22.06
N SER A 376 -8.87 33.75 -22.68
CA SER A 376 -10.25 34.18 -22.94
C SER A 376 -10.97 34.68 -21.68
N SER A 377 -10.69 34.09 -20.51
CA SER A 377 -11.29 34.50 -19.24
C SER A 377 -10.70 35.81 -18.70
N ALA A 378 -9.40 36.04 -18.89
CA ALA A 378 -8.72 37.28 -18.49
C ALA A 378 -9.15 38.46 -19.38
N LEU A 379 -9.32 38.21 -20.68
CA LEU A 379 -9.84 39.17 -21.65
C LEU A 379 -11.27 39.60 -21.30
N LEU A 380 -12.16 38.64 -21.02
CA LEU A 380 -13.54 38.91 -20.62
C LEU A 380 -13.62 39.70 -19.31
N LYS A 381 -12.75 39.41 -18.34
CA LYS A 381 -12.68 40.15 -17.06
C LYS A 381 -12.27 41.62 -17.26
N ARG A 382 -11.31 41.88 -18.15
CA ARG A 382 -10.84 43.24 -18.52
C ARG A 382 -11.84 44.03 -19.36
N LEU A 383 -12.53 43.39 -20.30
CA LEU A 383 -13.54 44.04 -21.10
C LEU A 383 -14.80 44.38 -20.27
N ARG A 384 -15.11 43.54 -19.27
CA ARG A 384 -16.24 43.77 -18.34
C ARG A 384 -15.97 44.90 -17.33
N SER A 385 -14.73 45.11 -16.88
CA SER A 385 -14.38 46.15 -15.90
C SER A 385 -14.51 47.58 -16.43
N GLY A 386 -14.68 47.79 -17.75
CA GLY A 386 -14.93 49.09 -18.39
C GLY A 386 -16.24 49.16 -19.20
N SER A 387 -17.23 48.32 -18.86
CA SER A 387 -18.35 47.92 -19.73
C SER A 387 -19.25 49.03 -20.31
N LYS A 388 -19.27 50.25 -19.76
CA LYS A 388 -20.18 51.31 -20.28
C LYS A 388 -19.52 52.28 -21.27
N LYS A 389 -18.19 52.26 -21.43
CA LYS A 389 -17.45 53.22 -22.30
C LYS A 389 -16.58 52.56 -23.37
N ASN A 390 -16.52 51.23 -23.44
CA ASN A 390 -15.64 50.53 -24.36
C ASN A 390 -16.39 50.07 -25.63
N ALA A 391 -16.23 50.82 -26.72
CA ALA A 391 -16.86 50.53 -28.02
C ALA A 391 -16.53 49.12 -28.54
N THR A 392 -15.32 48.60 -28.27
CA THR A 392 -14.93 47.24 -28.66
C THR A 392 -15.69 46.16 -27.89
N TYR A 393 -16.02 46.39 -26.62
CA TYR A 393 -16.86 45.47 -25.83
C TYR A 393 -18.31 45.44 -26.33
N THR A 394 -18.87 46.60 -26.66
CA THR A 394 -20.21 46.71 -27.25
C THR A 394 -20.26 46.03 -28.62
N ALA A 395 -19.23 46.22 -29.46
CA ALA A 395 -19.12 45.50 -30.73
C ALA A 395 -19.02 43.97 -30.54
N PHE A 396 -18.25 43.48 -29.54
CA PHE A 396 -18.24 42.04 -29.20
C PHE A 396 -19.60 41.52 -28.72
N ARG A 397 -20.40 42.36 -28.05
CA ARG A 397 -21.76 42.00 -27.60
C ARG A 397 -22.72 41.88 -28.78
N GLU A 398 -22.65 42.78 -29.75
CA GLU A 398 -23.44 42.70 -30.98
C GLU A 398 -23.02 41.49 -31.84
N VAL A 399 -21.72 41.22 -31.97
CA VAL A 399 -21.21 39.98 -32.58
C VAL A 399 -21.74 38.74 -31.86
N GLY A 400 -21.77 38.75 -30.52
CA GLY A 400 -22.33 37.66 -29.72
C GLY A 400 -23.84 37.45 -29.91
N ARG A 401 -24.60 38.52 -30.19
CA ARG A 401 -26.02 38.44 -30.56
C ARG A 401 -26.19 37.78 -31.93
N VAL A 402 -25.39 38.15 -32.93
CA VAL A 402 -25.37 37.49 -34.25
C VAL A 402 -25.10 35.98 -34.11
N ILE A 403 -24.05 35.61 -33.38
CA ILE A 403 -23.66 34.21 -33.16
C ILE A 403 -24.77 33.44 -32.47
N ARG A 404 -25.37 34.03 -31.42
CA ARG A 404 -26.46 33.39 -30.68
C ARG A 404 -27.67 33.15 -31.58
N THR A 405 -28.04 34.10 -32.43
CA THR A 405 -29.13 33.95 -33.41
C THR A 405 -28.82 32.82 -34.41
N VAL A 406 -27.61 32.79 -34.99
CA VAL A 406 -27.20 31.71 -35.91
C VAL A 406 -27.18 30.35 -35.21
N GLN A 407 -26.70 30.28 -33.97
CA GLN A 407 -26.61 29.03 -33.22
C GLN A 407 -27.99 28.53 -32.79
N LEU A 408 -28.91 29.42 -32.42
CA LEU A 408 -30.32 29.06 -32.15
C LEU A 408 -31.00 28.52 -33.41
N LEU A 409 -30.79 29.17 -34.55
CA LEU A 409 -31.32 28.70 -35.84
C LEU A 409 -30.72 27.33 -36.22
N ARG A 410 -29.41 27.11 -36.00
CA ARG A 410 -28.78 25.79 -36.21
C ARG A 410 -29.31 24.73 -35.25
N TYR A 411 -29.46 25.06 -33.97
CA TYR A 411 -30.01 24.16 -32.95
C TYR A 411 -31.45 23.74 -33.29
N LEU A 412 -32.28 24.66 -33.80
CA LEU A 412 -33.65 24.37 -34.24
C LEU A 412 -33.68 23.53 -35.53
N SER A 413 -32.71 23.72 -36.43
CA SER A 413 -32.66 23.02 -37.72
C SER A 413 -31.94 21.65 -37.69
N ASP A 414 -31.06 21.38 -36.72
CA ASP A 414 -30.19 20.18 -36.71
C ASP A 414 -30.53 19.18 -35.58
N ALA A 415 -31.21 18.09 -35.93
CA ALA A 415 -31.62 17.03 -35.01
C ALA A 415 -30.46 16.23 -34.36
N PRO A 416 -29.40 15.80 -35.10
CA PRO A 416 -28.21 15.19 -34.50
C PRO A 416 -27.50 16.06 -33.45
N LEU A 417 -27.40 17.37 -33.68
CA LEU A 417 -26.81 18.30 -32.71
C LEU A 417 -27.61 18.35 -31.40
N ARG A 418 -28.96 18.41 -31.50
CA ARG A 418 -29.84 18.34 -30.33
C ARG A 418 -29.63 17.06 -29.52
N ARG A 419 -29.55 15.90 -30.20
CA ARG A 419 -29.33 14.60 -29.53
C ARG A 419 -28.00 14.53 -28.78
N ARG A 420 -26.92 15.08 -29.35
CA ARG A 420 -25.59 15.14 -28.70
C ARG A 420 -25.61 16.00 -27.44
N VAL A 421 -26.24 17.18 -27.49
CA VAL A 421 -26.36 18.07 -26.33
C VAL A 421 -27.17 17.42 -25.21
N THR A 422 -28.34 16.85 -25.52
CA THR A 422 -29.17 16.15 -24.53
C THR A 422 -28.47 14.93 -23.92
N ALA A 423 -27.70 14.17 -24.71
CA ALA A 423 -26.94 13.03 -24.20
C ALA A 423 -25.83 13.45 -23.21
N ALA A 424 -25.17 14.59 -23.44
CA ALA A 424 -24.18 15.14 -22.51
C ALA A 424 -24.84 15.60 -21.19
N THR A 425 -26.01 16.25 -21.26
CA THR A 425 -26.78 16.66 -20.07
C THR A 425 -27.19 15.46 -19.22
N ASN A 426 -27.65 14.36 -19.86
CA ASN A 426 -28.04 13.13 -19.16
C ASN A 426 -26.87 12.46 -18.41
N LYS A 427 -25.63 12.54 -18.94
CA LYS A 427 -24.44 12.03 -18.25
C LYS A 427 -24.11 12.83 -17.00
N VAL A 428 -24.20 14.15 -17.06
CA VAL A 428 -23.95 15.05 -15.92
C VAL A 428 -25.01 14.83 -14.83
N GLU A 429 -26.28 14.68 -15.20
CA GLU A 429 -27.34 14.35 -14.25
C GLU A 429 -27.13 12.98 -13.60
N SER A 430 -26.70 11.98 -14.36
CA SER A 430 -26.40 10.64 -13.84
C SER A 430 -25.21 10.67 -12.86
N PHE A 431 -24.18 11.46 -13.15
CA PHE A 431 -23.03 11.67 -12.26
C PHE A 431 -23.42 12.43 -10.98
N ASN A 432 -24.26 13.45 -11.09
CA ASN A 432 -24.77 14.18 -9.92
C ASN A 432 -25.64 13.28 -9.03
N ARG A 433 -26.48 12.44 -9.65
CA ARG A 433 -27.31 11.45 -8.94
C ARG A 433 -26.46 10.39 -8.23
N PHE A 434 -25.39 9.93 -8.88
CA PHE A 434 -24.41 9.01 -8.29
C PHE A 434 -23.59 9.66 -7.16
N SER A 435 -23.17 10.91 -7.32
CA SER A 435 -22.46 11.67 -6.29
C SER A 435 -23.34 11.95 -5.07
N GLN A 436 -24.64 12.23 -5.27
CA GLN A 436 -25.63 12.33 -4.19
C GLN A 436 -25.84 10.98 -3.48
N TRP A 437 -25.84 9.86 -4.22
CA TRP A 437 -25.97 8.52 -3.63
C TRP A 437 -24.75 8.14 -2.76
N ILE A 438 -23.52 8.42 -3.21
CA ILE A 438 -22.31 8.25 -2.38
C ILE A 438 -22.32 9.19 -1.16
N GLY A 439 -22.84 10.40 -1.30
CA GLY A 439 -22.89 11.40 -0.24
C GLY A 439 -23.85 11.08 0.91
N PHE A 440 -24.79 10.13 0.77
CA PHE A 440 -25.77 9.78 1.81
C PHE A 440 -25.14 9.05 3.01
N GLY A 441 -24.00 8.37 2.82
CA GLY A 441 -23.32 7.63 3.89
C GLY A 441 -22.31 8.44 4.71
N ASN A 442 -22.04 9.70 4.35
CA ASN A 442 -20.90 10.44 4.91
C ASN A 442 -21.30 11.87 5.27
N ARG A 443 -21.50 12.15 6.56
CA ARG A 443 -21.73 13.51 7.08
C ARG A 443 -20.51 14.41 6.82
N GLY A 444 -20.42 14.95 5.61
CA GLY A 444 -19.73 16.22 5.32
C GLY A 444 -18.20 16.27 5.41
N VAL A 445 -17.45 15.24 5.00
CA VAL A 445 -15.96 15.31 5.01
C VAL A 445 -15.30 14.96 3.67
N ILE A 446 -15.89 15.39 2.55
CA ILE A 446 -15.11 15.61 1.33
C ILE A 446 -15.40 17.02 0.85
N ALA A 447 -14.63 17.97 1.39
CA ALA A 447 -14.58 19.32 0.85
C ALA A 447 -13.97 19.25 -0.56
N ASP A 448 -14.69 19.87 -1.49
CA ASP A 448 -14.31 20.27 -2.85
C ASP A 448 -12.79 20.35 -3.05
N ASN A 449 -12.20 19.39 -3.78
CA ASN A 449 -10.82 19.49 -4.22
C ASN A 449 -10.72 20.46 -5.39
N ARG A 450 -10.73 21.77 -5.09
CA ARG A 450 -10.19 22.77 -5.98
C ARG A 450 -8.66 22.67 -5.93
N PRO A 451 -7.95 22.38 -7.03
CA PRO A 451 -6.51 22.42 -7.02
C PRO A 451 -6.06 23.87 -6.76
N GLY A 452 -5.35 24.05 -5.64
CA GLY A 452 -4.91 25.34 -5.15
C GLY A 452 -3.92 26.04 -6.06
N ARG A 453 -3.98 27.37 -6.04
CA ARG A 453 -2.74 28.17 -5.99
C ARG A 453 -2.51 28.51 -4.52
N ALA A 454 -1.57 27.80 -3.91
CA ALA A 454 -0.90 28.25 -2.71
C ALA A 454 0.16 29.28 -3.12
N GLY A 455 0.23 30.39 -2.40
CA GLY A 455 1.21 31.44 -2.61
C GLY A 455 0.77 32.73 -1.94
N GLU A 456 1.27 32.90 -0.71
CA GLU A 456 1.41 34.15 0.05
C GLU A 456 0.21 34.68 0.85
N GLY A 457 0.36 34.58 2.17
CA GLY A 457 0.22 35.74 3.04
C GLY A 457 -0.98 35.72 3.96
N ASP A 458 -0.76 35.24 5.19
CA ASP A 458 -1.51 35.70 6.37
C ASP A 458 -1.67 37.22 6.36
N GLU A 459 -2.90 37.71 6.55
CA GLU A 459 -3.20 38.55 7.71
C GLU A 459 -4.70 38.70 7.92
N ILE A 460 -5.03 38.70 9.20
CA ILE A 460 -6.35 38.60 9.81
C ILE A 460 -6.96 40.02 9.94
N GLN A 461 -8.30 40.05 10.02
CA GLN A 461 -9.17 41.10 10.59
C GLN A 461 -9.73 42.23 9.70
N CYS A 462 -11.05 42.18 9.53
CA CYS A 462 -11.98 43.31 9.71
C CYS A 462 -12.93 42.92 10.87
N PRO A 463 -13.67 43.83 11.57
CA PRO A 463 -14.05 45.19 11.18
C PRO A 463 -14.12 46.28 12.31
N ALA A 464 -14.35 47.53 11.87
CA ALA A 464 -15.13 48.64 12.47
C ALA A 464 -14.89 49.12 13.92
N HIS A 465 -14.57 50.42 14.11
CA HIS A 465 -15.50 51.52 14.49
C HIS A 465 -14.75 52.67 15.21
N GLU A 466 -15.20 53.91 14.93
CA GLU A 466 -15.12 55.16 15.72
C GLU A 466 -13.87 56.06 15.77
N ARG A 467 -14.11 57.28 15.25
CA ARG A 467 -13.90 58.62 15.84
C ARG A 467 -12.48 59.13 16.10
N GLY A 468 -12.22 60.33 15.58
CA GLY A 468 -11.29 61.29 16.19
C GLY A 468 -10.61 62.19 15.18
N ASP A 469 -11.09 63.43 15.09
CA ASP A 469 -10.42 64.59 14.49
C ASP A 469 -8.93 64.67 14.90
N PHE A 470 -8.10 65.26 14.05
CA PHE A 470 -7.41 66.52 14.38
C PHE A 470 -6.67 67.07 13.14
N SER A 471 -7.02 68.33 12.83
CA SER A 471 -6.33 69.34 12.02
C SER A 471 -6.55 69.38 10.51
#